data_AF-A0A0E0PJF2-F1
#
_entry.id   AF-A0A0E0PJF2-F1
#
_cell.length_a   1.000
_cell.length_b   1.000
_cell.length_c   1.000
_cell.angle_alpha   90.00
_cell.angle_beta   90.00
_cell.angle_gamma   90.00
#
_symmetry.space_group_name_H-M   'P 1'
#
loop_
_entity.id
_entity.type
_entity.pdbx_description
1 polymer ?
#
loop_
_entity_poly.entity_id
_entity_poly.type
_entity_poly.pdbx_seq_one_letter_code
_entity_poly.pdbx_strand_id
1 'polypeptide(L)'
;MDVQTRLITPICPHYAEHVWQKILKNERFVVRAGWPIADDPDSTLRITNKYLQSCIVLMRKSLHKQESCHKVAKKGAAASTTFAENKLSVGCLIYVNEHYDGWKEQCLRVLQDKFDTEARSFTPDEDIIDALVNCSFGQELNLKQIKKLIAQSDSRTQWNAAGDLK
;
A
#
# COMPACT_ATOMS: atom_id res chain seq x y z
N MET A 1 -24.67 -6.89 -2.50
CA MET A 1 -25.79 -5.92 -2.48
C MET A 1 -26.61 -6.04 -1.21
N ASP A 2 -27.05 -7.23 -0.81
CA ASP A 2 -27.82 -7.47 0.43
C ASP A 2 -27.26 -6.77 1.69
N VAL A 3 -26.00 -7.05 2.02
CA VAL A 3 -25.30 -6.49 3.18
C VAL A 3 -25.25 -4.96 3.13
N GLN A 4 -24.88 -4.38 2.00
CA GLN A 4 -24.80 -2.92 1.83
C GLN A 4 -26.18 -2.25 2.00
N THR A 5 -27.24 -2.86 1.46
CA THR A 5 -28.61 -2.37 1.61
C THR A 5 -29.07 -2.41 3.07
N ARG A 6 -28.69 -3.45 3.83
CA ARG A 6 -28.99 -3.55 5.26
C ARG A 6 -28.18 -2.56 6.10
N LEU A 7 -26.91 -2.33 5.75
CA LEU A 7 -26.04 -1.34 6.41
C LEU A 7 -26.50 0.11 6.21
N ILE A 8 -27.04 0.45 5.04
CA ILE A 8 -27.52 1.81 4.74
C ILE A 8 -28.96 2.06 5.23
N THR A 9 -29.70 1.01 5.60
CA THR A 9 -31.08 1.10 6.10
C THR A 9 -31.29 2.13 7.21
N PRO A 10 -30.46 2.19 8.28
CA PRO A 10 -30.64 3.21 9.34
C PRO A 10 -30.37 4.64 8.89
N ILE A 11 -29.68 4.85 7.76
CA ILE A 11 -29.32 6.19 7.24
C ILE A 11 -30.32 6.66 6.19
N CYS A 12 -30.66 5.79 5.22
CA CYS A 12 -31.55 6.10 4.11
C CYS A 12 -32.57 4.97 3.89
N PRO A 13 -33.61 4.89 4.73
CA PRO A 13 -34.55 3.77 4.71
C PRO A 13 -35.35 3.70 3.40
N HIS A 14 -35.74 4.84 2.81
CA HIS A 14 -36.49 4.87 1.55
C HIS A 14 -35.69 4.33 0.36
N TYR A 15 -34.39 4.65 0.30
CA TYR A 15 -33.49 4.14 -0.72
C TYR A 15 -33.22 2.65 -0.52
N ALA A 16 -32.93 2.25 0.72
CA ALA A 16 -32.71 0.87 1.07
C ALA A 16 -33.92 -0.01 0.71
N GLU A 17 -35.14 0.45 1.01
CA GLU A 17 -36.37 -0.28 0.70
C GLU A 17 -36.61 -0.41 -0.81
N HIS A 18 -36.34 0.64 -1.58
CA HIS A 18 -36.44 0.58 -3.03
C HIS A 18 -35.45 -0.44 -3.63
N VAL A 19 -34.20 -0.43 -3.18
CA VAL A 19 -33.19 -1.40 -3.63
C VAL A 19 -33.57 -2.82 -3.21
N TRP A 20 -34.06 -2.99 -1.99
CA TRP A 20 -34.46 -4.27 -1.43
C TRP A 20 -35.66 -4.91 -2.14
N GLN A 21 -36.73 -4.16 -2.37
CA GLN A 21 -37.94 -4.67 -3.01
C GLN A 21 -37.86 -4.66 -4.54
N LYS A 22 -37.36 -3.59 -5.16
CA LYS A 22 -37.40 -3.46 -6.63
C LYS A 22 -36.22 -4.09 -7.34
N ILE A 23 -35.03 -4.07 -6.73
CA ILE A 23 -33.80 -4.58 -7.36
C ILE A 23 -33.50 -6.00 -6.90
N LEU A 24 -33.45 -6.22 -5.58
CA LEU A 24 -33.18 -7.52 -4.98
C LEU A 24 -34.41 -8.46 -4.98
N LYS A 25 -35.61 -7.92 -5.22
CA LYS A 25 -36.88 -8.66 -5.29
C LYS A 25 -37.20 -9.45 -4.01
N ASN A 26 -36.78 -8.91 -2.86
CA ASN A 26 -37.10 -9.50 -1.58
C ASN A 26 -38.54 -9.12 -1.18
N GLU A 27 -39.34 -10.10 -0.74
CA GLU A 27 -40.78 -9.92 -0.48
C GLU A 27 -41.09 -9.15 0.81
N ARG A 28 -40.13 -9.06 1.72
CA ARG A 28 -40.30 -8.44 3.05
C ARG A 28 -39.56 -7.11 3.13
N PHE A 29 -39.96 -6.24 4.05
CA PHE A 29 -39.26 -4.97 4.30
C PHE A 29 -37.81 -5.18 4.78
N VAL A 30 -36.90 -4.31 4.35
CA VAL A 30 -35.48 -4.39 4.73
C VAL A 30 -35.29 -4.24 6.25
N VAL A 31 -36.17 -3.48 6.90
CA VAL A 31 -36.20 -3.28 8.35
C VAL A 31 -36.40 -4.58 9.12
N ARG A 32 -37.10 -5.57 8.52
CA ARG A 32 -37.33 -6.89 9.13
C ARG A 32 -36.23 -7.89 8.84
N ALA A 33 -35.27 -7.56 7.97
CA ALA A 33 -34.19 -8.45 7.60
C ALA A 33 -33.17 -8.62 8.74
N GLY A 34 -33.04 -7.67 9.66
CA GLY A 34 -32.04 -7.70 10.74
C GLY A 34 -30.62 -7.35 10.26
N TRP A 35 -29.65 -7.33 11.18
CA TRP A 35 -28.26 -6.99 10.86
C TRP A 35 -27.55 -8.13 10.11
N PRO A 36 -26.72 -7.84 9.08
CA PRO A 36 -25.97 -8.87 8.38
C PRO A 36 -24.92 -9.50 9.29
N ILE A 37 -24.73 -10.81 9.14
CA ILE A 37 -23.66 -11.56 9.81
C ILE A 37 -22.44 -11.50 8.90
N ALA A 38 -21.28 -11.18 9.47
CA ALA A 38 -20.00 -11.17 8.76
C ALA A 38 -19.15 -12.35 9.24
N ASP A 39 -18.50 -13.02 8.30
CA ASP A 39 -17.48 -14.03 8.59
C ASP A 39 -16.15 -13.35 8.98
N ASP A 40 -15.28 -14.12 9.63
CA ASP A 40 -13.95 -13.64 10.02
C ASP A 40 -13.14 -13.20 8.79
N PRO A 41 -12.48 -12.02 8.84
CA PRO A 41 -11.74 -11.51 7.71
C PRO A 41 -10.43 -12.29 7.50
N ASP A 42 -10.15 -12.65 6.24
CA ASP A 42 -8.83 -13.16 5.85
C ASP A 42 -7.81 -12.00 5.81
N SER A 43 -6.91 -11.99 6.79
CA SER A 43 -5.85 -11.00 6.93
C SER A 43 -4.88 -11.02 5.75
N THR A 44 -4.60 -12.20 5.18
CA THR A 44 -3.68 -12.37 4.05
C THR A 44 -4.26 -11.72 2.79
N LEU A 45 -5.54 -11.98 2.52
CA LEU A 45 -6.24 -11.39 1.39
C LEU A 45 -6.32 -9.86 1.51
N ARG A 46 -6.59 -9.36 2.72
CA ARG A 46 -6.63 -7.92 3.02
C ARG A 46 -5.28 -7.24 2.73
N ILE A 47 -4.19 -7.84 3.19
CA ILE A 47 -2.82 -7.33 2.97
C ILE A 47 -2.48 -7.35 1.48
N THR A 48 -2.78 -8.45 0.78
CA THR A 48 -2.54 -8.60 -0.66
C THR A 48 -3.28 -7.54 -1.48
N ASN A 49 -4.55 -7.30 -1.17
CA ASN A 49 -5.35 -6.27 -1.83
C ASN A 49 -4.78 -4.87 -1.57
N LYS A 50 -4.41 -4.56 -0.32
CA LYS A 50 -3.76 -3.28 0.04
C LYS A 50 -2.46 -3.05 -0.74
N TYR A 51 -1.64 -4.09 -0.89
CA TYR A 51 -0.42 -4.04 -1.69
C TYR A 51 -0.73 -3.73 -3.16
N LEU A 52 -1.65 -4.47 -3.76
CA LEU A 52 -2.05 -4.29 -5.16
C LEU A 52 -2.60 -2.88 -5.44
N GLN A 53 -3.47 -2.36 -4.57
CA GLN A 53 -3.98 -0.99 -4.68
C GLN A 53 -2.86 0.06 -4.60
N SER A 54 -1.90 -0.15 -3.70
CA SER A 54 -0.73 0.73 -3.58
C SER A 54 0.12 0.72 -4.85
N CYS A 55 0.33 -0.46 -5.45
CA CYS A 55 1.03 -0.59 -6.73
C CYS A 55 0.32 0.15 -7.87
N ILE A 56 -1.01 0.03 -7.96
CA ILE A 56 -1.81 0.75 -8.98
C ILE A 56 -1.62 2.26 -8.85
N VAL A 57 -1.69 2.79 -7.61
CA VAL A 57 -1.51 4.23 -7.37
C VAL A 57 -0.10 4.68 -7.78
N LEU A 58 0.93 3.91 -7.45
CA LEU A 58 2.31 4.21 -7.85
C LEU A 58 2.49 4.18 -9.38
N MET A 59 1.90 3.19 -10.06
CA MET A 59 1.94 3.10 -11.52
C MET A 59 1.26 4.31 -12.17
N ARG A 60 0.04 4.66 -11.72
CA ARG A 60 -0.69 5.84 -12.21
C ARG A 60 0.10 7.13 -12.01
N LYS A 61 0.75 7.29 -10.85
CA LYS A 61 1.60 8.46 -10.56
C LYS A 61 2.82 8.52 -11.47
N SER A 62 3.47 7.38 -11.73
CA SER A 62 4.62 7.30 -12.63
C SER A 62 4.24 7.63 -14.08
N LEU A 63 3.09 7.13 -14.55
CA LEU A 63 2.55 7.47 -15.87
C LEU A 63 2.28 8.97 -15.98
N HIS A 64 1.60 9.56 -14.99
CA HIS A 64 1.30 10.99 -15.00
C HIS A 64 2.57 11.87 -14.99
N LYS A 65 3.64 11.44 -14.30
CA LYS A 65 4.95 12.12 -14.31
C LYS A 65 5.61 12.06 -15.69
N GLN A 66 5.53 10.92 -16.37
CA GLN A 66 6.06 10.79 -17.75
C GLN A 66 5.28 11.69 -18.72
N GLU A 67 3.94 11.68 -18.67
CA GLU A 67 3.09 12.51 -19.53
C GLU A 67 3.30 14.02 -19.33
N SER A 68 3.56 14.46 -18.10
CA SER A 68 3.79 15.87 -17.77
C SER A 68 5.20 16.36 -18.14
N CYS A 69 6.22 15.49 -18.10
CA CYS A 69 7.59 15.84 -18.49
C CYS A 69 7.73 16.12 -20.00
N HIS A 70 6.87 15.55 -20.84
CA HIS A 70 6.91 15.75 -22.29
C HIS A 70 6.25 17.06 -22.77
N LYS A 71 5.59 17.82 -21.89
CA LYS A 71 4.86 19.05 -22.28
C LYS A 71 5.67 20.35 -22.17
N VAL A 72 6.94 20.30 -21.75
CA VAL A 72 7.78 21.52 -21.65
C VAL A 72 9.17 21.27 -22.24
N ALA A 73 9.25 21.22 -23.57
CA ALA A 73 10.47 21.54 -24.29
C ALA A 73 10.13 22.61 -25.34
N LYS A 74 10.02 23.87 -24.90
CA LYS A 74 9.88 25.02 -25.79
C LYS A 74 11.13 25.89 -25.73
N LYS A 75 11.87 25.83 -26.85
CA LYS A 75 12.81 26.79 -27.45
C LYS A 75 14.25 26.84 -26.91
N GLY A 76 15.15 26.14 -27.61
CA GLY A 76 16.54 26.58 -27.78
C GLY A 76 17.67 25.59 -27.50
N ALA A 77 17.67 24.39 -28.11
CA ALA A 77 18.92 23.64 -28.38
C ALA A 77 18.65 22.52 -29.40
N ALA A 78 19.35 22.56 -30.54
CA ALA A 78 19.54 21.42 -31.44
C ALA A 78 20.67 20.54 -30.83
N ALA A 79 20.73 19.21 -30.94
CA ALA A 79 19.96 18.18 -31.63
C ALA A 79 20.18 16.85 -30.89
N SER A 80 19.29 15.87 -31.04
CA SER A 80 19.64 14.48 -31.41
C SER A 80 18.42 13.56 -31.32
N THR A 81 18.17 12.87 -32.43
CA THR A 81 17.33 11.68 -32.61
C THR A 81 15.84 11.80 -32.28
N THR A 82 15.06 12.02 -33.34
CA THR A 82 13.76 11.39 -33.62
C THR A 82 13.23 10.43 -32.54
N PHE A 83 12.46 10.97 -31.58
CA PHE A 83 11.48 10.16 -30.87
C PHE A 83 10.19 10.24 -31.67
N ALA A 84 9.99 9.22 -32.51
CA ALA A 84 8.78 9.01 -33.27
C ALA A 84 7.56 9.07 -32.33
N GLU A 85 6.57 9.82 -32.80
CA GLU A 85 5.13 9.72 -32.53
C GLU A 85 4.70 8.84 -31.35
N ASN A 86 4.14 9.49 -30.32
CA ASN A 86 3.02 9.00 -29.52
C ASN A 86 2.96 7.47 -29.28
N LYS A 87 3.99 6.91 -28.67
CA LYS A 87 3.96 5.57 -28.08
C LYS A 87 4.04 5.63 -26.56
N LEU A 88 3.17 6.46 -25.96
CA LEU A 88 2.69 6.12 -24.61
C LEU A 88 2.01 4.75 -24.75
N SER A 89 2.55 3.71 -24.11
CA SER A 89 2.09 2.30 -24.13
C SER A 89 2.61 1.40 -25.26
N VAL A 90 3.64 0.59 -24.96
CA VAL A 90 3.77 -0.76 -25.55
C VAL A 90 4.04 -1.82 -24.48
N GLY A 91 4.49 -1.43 -23.28
CA GLY A 91 4.59 -2.37 -22.17
C GLY A 91 5.04 -1.68 -20.89
N CYS A 92 4.53 -2.16 -19.76
CA CYS A 92 5.09 -1.88 -18.45
C CYS A 92 5.90 -3.12 -18.05
N LEU A 93 7.20 -2.94 -17.79
CA LEU A 93 8.05 -4.00 -17.27
C LEU A 93 8.09 -3.86 -15.74
N ILE A 94 7.53 -4.85 -15.05
CA ILE A 94 7.45 -4.87 -13.60
C ILE A 94 8.48 -5.88 -13.11
N TYR A 95 9.41 -5.41 -12.26
CA TYR A 95 10.35 -6.26 -11.56
C TYR A 95 9.86 -6.49 -10.13
N VAL A 96 9.84 -7.76 -9.72
CA VAL A 96 9.51 -8.17 -8.36
C VAL A 96 10.70 -8.94 -7.83
N ASN A 97 11.23 -8.50 -6.70
CA ASN A 97 12.23 -9.25 -5.97
C ASN A 97 11.51 -10.21 -5.02
N GLU A 98 11.79 -11.50 -5.13
CA GLU A 98 11.24 -12.53 -4.24
C GLU A 98 11.88 -12.48 -2.86
N HIS A 99 13.16 -12.10 -2.80
CA HIS A 99 13.94 -11.98 -1.57
C HIS A 99 14.52 -10.57 -1.43
N TYR A 100 14.77 -10.18 -0.18
CA TYR A 100 15.61 -9.02 0.08
C TYR A 100 17.05 -9.45 -0.08
N ASP A 101 17.79 -8.80 -0.99
CA ASP A 101 19.19 -9.16 -1.26
C ASP A 101 20.18 -8.22 -0.58
N GLY A 102 21.32 -8.80 -0.19
CA GLY A 102 22.49 -8.08 0.30
C GLY A 102 22.26 -7.39 1.64
N TRP A 103 22.55 -6.10 1.70
CA TRP A 103 22.50 -5.36 2.96
C TRP A 103 21.08 -5.18 3.52
N LYS A 104 20.06 -5.16 2.67
CA LYS A 104 18.67 -4.96 3.11
C LYS A 104 18.16 -6.13 3.93
N GLU A 105 18.58 -7.35 3.59
CA GLU A 105 18.26 -8.56 4.34
C GLU A 105 18.86 -8.50 5.74
N GLN A 106 20.15 -8.15 5.83
CA GLN A 106 20.83 -8.01 7.12
C GLN A 106 20.16 -6.94 7.98
N CYS A 107 19.79 -5.81 7.37
CA CYS A 107 19.11 -4.75 8.11
C CYS A 107 17.77 -5.21 8.68
N LEU A 108 16.99 -5.96 7.90
CA LEU A 108 15.72 -6.51 8.35
C LEU A 108 15.90 -7.58 9.43
N ARG A 109 16.96 -8.38 9.36
CA ARG A 109 17.28 -9.38 10.39
C ARG A 109 17.64 -8.73 11.72
N VAL A 110 18.51 -7.72 11.72
CA VAL A 110 18.84 -6.94 12.92
C VAL A 110 17.60 -6.23 13.48
N LEU A 111 16.76 -5.69 12.59
CA LEU A 111 15.51 -5.03 12.99
C LEU A 111 14.51 -6.03 13.60
N GLN A 112 14.46 -7.26 13.09
CA GLN A 112 13.64 -8.35 13.64
C GLN A 112 14.12 -8.76 15.02
N ASP A 113 15.43 -8.90 15.23
CA ASP A 113 16.01 -9.25 16.55
C ASP A 113 15.76 -8.16 17.61
N LYS A 114 15.59 -6.92 17.17
CA LYS A 114 15.34 -5.74 18.01
C LYS A 114 13.86 -5.33 18.07
N PHE A 115 12.97 -6.14 17.52
CA PHE A 115 11.53 -5.89 17.57
C PHE A 115 10.92 -6.51 18.83
N ASP A 116 10.32 -5.67 19.67
CA ASP A 116 9.54 -6.16 20.81
C ASP A 116 8.15 -6.58 20.31
N THR A 117 7.87 -7.87 20.41
CA THR A 117 6.59 -8.45 19.96
C THR A 117 5.43 -8.05 20.88
N GLU A 118 5.69 -7.80 22.17
CA GLU A 118 4.63 -7.44 23.14
C GLU A 118 4.31 -5.94 23.08
N ALA A 119 5.34 -5.09 23.01
CA ALA A 119 5.15 -3.65 22.90
C ALA A 119 4.79 -3.18 21.48
N ARG A 120 4.94 -4.07 20.47
CA ARG A 120 4.84 -3.75 19.03
C ARG A 120 5.67 -2.52 18.65
N SER A 121 6.80 -2.33 19.32
CA SER A 121 7.67 -1.17 19.13
C SER A 121 9.10 -1.61 18.89
N PHE A 122 9.83 -0.78 18.16
CA PHE A 122 11.26 -0.93 18.00
C PHE A 122 11.99 -0.35 19.21
N THR A 123 13.16 -0.90 19.54
CA THR A 123 14.12 -0.26 20.45
C THR A 123 14.56 1.10 19.87
N PRO A 124 15.14 2.01 20.69
CA PRO A 124 15.58 3.32 20.21
C PRO A 124 16.43 3.22 18.95
N ASP A 125 16.20 4.14 18.01
CA ASP A 125 16.87 4.17 16.70
C ASP A 125 18.40 4.14 16.82
N GLU A 126 18.96 4.70 17.91
CA GLU A 126 20.41 4.72 18.18
C GLU A 126 20.98 3.31 18.35
N ASP A 127 20.32 2.46 19.13
CA ASP A 127 20.76 1.07 19.37
C ASP A 127 20.67 0.22 18.10
N ILE A 128 19.67 0.50 17.25
CA ILE A 128 19.47 -0.18 15.97
C ILE A 128 20.55 0.27 14.98
N ILE A 129 20.84 1.56 14.91
CA ILE A 129 21.88 2.10 14.04
C ILE A 129 23.25 1.56 14.46
N ASP A 130 23.55 1.52 15.76
CA ASP A 130 24.82 0.97 16.26
C ASP A 130 24.97 -0.51 15.96
N ALA A 131 23.91 -1.31 16.12
CA ALA A 131 23.91 -2.73 15.74
C ALA A 131 24.13 -2.93 14.22
N LEU A 132 23.60 -2.03 13.40
CA LEU A 132 23.75 -2.07 11.93
C LEU A 132 25.14 -1.62 11.46
N VAL A 133 25.72 -0.60 12.11
CA VAL A 133 27.07 -0.10 11.80
C VAL A 133 28.13 -1.13 12.20
N ASN A 134 27.89 -1.88 13.28
CA ASN A 134 28.78 -2.95 13.72
C ASN A 134 28.70 -4.22 12.84
N CYS A 135 27.68 -4.37 11.99
CA CYS A 135 27.63 -5.44 10.99
C CYS A 135 28.60 -5.15 9.84
N SER A 136 29.29 -6.18 9.35
CA SER A 136 30.40 -6.11 8.37
C SER A 136 30.12 -5.37 7.05
N PHE A 137 28.85 -5.12 6.70
CA PHE A 137 28.43 -4.37 5.52
C PHE A 137 27.96 -2.93 5.80
N GLY A 138 27.85 -2.53 7.08
CA GLY A 138 27.39 -1.19 7.49
C GLY A 138 28.30 -0.05 7.05
N GLN A 139 29.60 -0.34 6.83
CA GLN A 139 30.60 0.65 6.42
C GLN A 139 30.49 1.07 4.94
N GLU A 140 29.95 0.22 4.06
CA GLU A 140 29.77 0.55 2.63
C GLU A 140 28.47 1.31 2.34
N LEU A 141 27.60 1.46 3.35
CA LEU A 141 26.25 1.98 3.18
C LEU A 141 26.15 3.44 3.59
N ASN A 142 25.44 4.21 2.78
CA ASN A 142 25.11 5.59 3.12
C ASN A 142 24.14 5.57 4.31
N LEU A 143 24.58 5.98 5.51
CA LEU A 143 23.76 6.06 6.73
C LEU A 143 22.38 6.72 6.49
N LYS A 144 22.27 7.62 5.51
CA LYS A 144 21.00 8.23 5.09
C LYS A 144 19.98 7.21 4.55
N GLN A 145 20.44 6.21 3.80
CA GLN A 145 19.58 5.17 3.24
C GLN A 145 19.10 4.20 4.33
N ILE A 146 19.97 3.85 5.28
CA ILE A 146 19.63 3.01 6.43
C ILE A 146 18.58 3.71 7.30
N LYS A 147 18.84 4.96 7.72
CA LYS A 147 17.87 5.75 8.50
C LYS A 147 16.52 5.89 7.80
N LYS A 148 16.54 6.09 6.48
CA LYS A 148 15.31 6.15 5.68
C LYS A 148 14.54 4.84 5.69
N LEU A 149 15.22 3.69 5.61
CA LEU A 149 14.55 2.39 5.67
C LEU A 149 13.96 2.12 7.05
N ILE A 150 14.68 2.41 8.13
CA ILE A 150 14.18 2.27 9.51
C ILE A 150 12.91 3.11 9.71
N ALA A 151 12.93 4.38 9.31
CA ALA A 151 11.76 5.25 9.40
C ALA A 151 10.57 4.75 8.55
N GLN A 152 10.85 4.14 7.40
CA GLN A 152 9.81 3.54 6.55
C GLN A 152 9.21 2.27 7.16
N SER A 153 10.03 1.41 7.78
CA SER A 153 9.55 0.21 8.46
C SER A 153 8.78 0.54 9.73
N ASP A 154 9.23 1.50 10.53
CA ASP A 154 8.53 1.93 11.74
C ASP A 154 7.17 2.54 11.40
N SER A 155 7.13 3.49 10.47
CA SER A 155 5.86 4.06 9.99
C SER A 155 4.92 2.97 9.47
N ARG A 156 5.41 2.01 8.68
CA ARG A 156 4.59 0.91 8.17
C ARG A 156 4.07 -0.02 9.28
N THR A 157 4.86 -0.25 10.33
CA THR A 157 4.49 -1.07 11.49
C THR A 157 3.41 -0.38 12.30
N GLN A 158 3.55 0.92 12.59
CA GLN A 158 2.54 1.73 13.25
C GLN A 158 1.23 1.79 12.46
N TRP A 159 1.31 1.96 11.13
CA TRP A 159 0.12 1.95 10.25
C TRP A 159 -0.59 0.60 10.20
N ASN A 160 0.14 -0.51 10.29
CA ASN A 160 -0.46 -1.85 10.31
C ASN A 160 -1.06 -2.16 11.70
N ALA A 161 -0.39 -1.79 12.79
CA ALA A 161 -0.92 -1.91 14.15
C ALA A 161 -2.23 -1.12 14.32
N ALA A 162 -2.33 0.07 13.74
CA ALA A 162 -3.56 0.86 13.73
C ALA A 162 -4.69 0.27 12.86
N GLY A 163 -4.34 -0.53 11.85
CA GLY A 163 -5.29 -1.21 10.97
C GLY A 163 -5.82 -2.54 11.50
N ASP A 164 -5.17 -3.12 12.51
CA ASP A 164 -5.61 -4.34 13.22
C ASP A 164 -6.48 -4.05 14.45
N LEU A 165 -6.59 -2.78 14.86
CA LEU A 165 -7.45 -2.33 15.97
C LEU A 165 -8.90 -2.00 15.55
N LYS A 166 -9.34 -2.42 14.36
CA LYS A 166 -10.70 -2.19 13.85
C LYS A 166 -11.28 -3.41 13.16
#